data_AF-A0A2T9Z960-F1
#
_entry.id   AF-A0A2T9Z960-F1
#
_cell.length_a   1.000
_cell.length_b   1.000
_cell.length_c   1.000
_cell.angle_alpha   90.00
_cell.angle_beta   90.00
_cell.angle_gamma   90.00
#
_symmetry.space_group_name_H-M   'P 1'
#
loop_
_entity.id
_entity.type
_entity.pdbx_description
1 polymer ?
#
loop_
_entity_poly.entity_id
_entity_poly.type
_entity_poly.pdbx_seq_one_letter_code
_entity_poly.pdbx_strand_id
1 'polypeptide(L)'
;SQTPESSNKYPFPEKSLTSVLSKFSSYLDILSSNLPCSKAASLSPESNTKSKQTQNTLFINQYTQHKYTLDPQELNEKLASISRHFYKIESLLSRFYNIPKTLIFAASSLSSSQKEQLNNFKYRFNYNFPVLDSIPDDYFNVSHLIVSENSGRLAKHRTIKYLKSILLGVHITSFKWITDSLSHGNVLDISEYEIIGCVNHSFRNGPTRSRKSLIAKPNKRLFEKFHFFLVDQDTPDSPSKLELTQIIELGGGSIIQAQTDSNFFLSKSSGFVSVLSLNHKQTFSNVDIYVYLSFKSNKKQKATKKRKLNPVRSRSASVSIATNSQHPHFFSDSNDHYSYQNSKSSFALSYLWLFDCIDNYKISLDFFDYLVFS
;
A
#
# COMPACT_ATOMS: atom_id res chain seq x y z
N SER A 1 -6.85 -52.94 -17.18
CA SER A 1 -6.15 -51.92 -17.99
C SER A 1 -7.18 -51.14 -18.80
N GLN A 2 -7.69 -50.04 -18.26
CA GLN A 2 -8.59 -49.13 -18.97
C GLN A 2 -8.09 -47.71 -18.70
N THR A 3 -7.64 -47.05 -19.77
CA THR A 3 -7.28 -45.63 -19.81
C THR A 3 -8.55 -44.79 -19.91
N PRO A 4 -8.74 -43.74 -19.10
CA PRO A 4 -9.82 -42.79 -19.33
C PRO A 4 -9.32 -41.70 -20.29
N GLU A 5 -9.70 -41.82 -21.55
CA GLU A 5 -9.77 -40.68 -22.47
C GLU A 5 -11.08 -39.93 -22.23
N SER A 6 -10.99 -38.69 -21.76
CA SER A 6 -12.06 -37.71 -21.96
C SER A 6 -11.46 -36.31 -22.03
N SER A 7 -11.02 -35.91 -23.23
CA SER A 7 -10.68 -34.52 -23.52
C SER A 7 -11.96 -33.76 -23.85
N ASN A 8 -12.47 -33.02 -22.87
CA ASN A 8 -13.54 -32.03 -23.08
C ASN A 8 -12.99 -30.86 -23.90
N LYS A 9 -13.06 -30.95 -25.23
CA LYS A 9 -12.86 -29.82 -26.14
C LYS A 9 -14.15 -29.00 -26.19
N TYR A 10 -14.26 -27.98 -25.35
CA TYR A 10 -15.25 -26.93 -25.55
C TYR A 10 -14.92 -26.16 -26.85
N PRO A 11 -15.85 -26.00 -27.79
CA PRO A 11 -15.62 -25.23 -29.00
C PRO A 11 -15.39 -23.75 -28.63
N PHE A 12 -14.25 -23.23 -29.05
CA PHE A 12 -13.79 -21.87 -28.78
C PHE A 12 -14.59 -20.82 -29.57
N PRO A 13 -14.86 -19.64 -28.98
CA PRO A 13 -15.27 -18.47 -29.76
C PRO A 13 -14.01 -17.74 -30.26
N GLU A 14 -13.43 -18.19 -31.38
CA GLU A 14 -12.27 -17.54 -32.04
C GLU A 14 -12.44 -16.02 -32.19
N LYS A 15 -13.69 -15.57 -32.42
CA LYS A 15 -14.05 -14.15 -32.57
C LYS A 15 -13.66 -13.29 -31.35
N SER A 16 -13.56 -13.85 -30.15
CA SER A 16 -13.22 -13.09 -28.93
C SER A 16 -11.74 -12.75 -28.84
N LEU A 17 -10.84 -13.66 -29.24
CA LEU A 17 -9.39 -13.43 -29.15
C LEU A 17 -8.93 -12.46 -30.23
N THR A 18 -9.39 -12.67 -31.47
CA THR A 18 -9.05 -11.83 -32.61
C THR A 18 -9.51 -10.39 -32.37
N SER A 19 -10.66 -10.19 -31.71
CA SER A 19 -11.13 -8.86 -31.30
C SER A 19 -10.23 -8.21 -30.24
N VAL A 20 -9.75 -8.98 -29.25
CA VAL A 20 -8.83 -8.45 -28.21
C VAL A 20 -7.46 -8.13 -28.80
N LEU A 21 -6.90 -9.02 -29.63
CA LEU A 21 -5.61 -8.81 -30.29
C LEU A 21 -5.68 -7.66 -31.31
N SER A 22 -6.78 -7.52 -32.04
CA SER A 22 -7.01 -6.38 -32.95
C SER A 22 -7.07 -5.05 -32.18
N LYS A 23 -7.77 -5.01 -31.03
CA LYS A 23 -7.79 -3.81 -30.17
C LYS A 23 -6.41 -3.51 -29.59
N PHE A 24 -5.66 -4.53 -29.21
CA PHE A 24 -4.30 -4.37 -28.69
C PHE A 24 -3.34 -3.88 -29.78
N SER A 25 -3.41 -4.43 -30.99
CA SER A 25 -2.66 -3.94 -32.16
C SER A 25 -2.99 -2.49 -32.45
N SER A 26 -4.28 -2.15 -32.56
CA SER A 26 -4.72 -0.77 -32.77
C SER A 26 -4.22 0.17 -31.66
N TYR A 27 -4.12 -0.30 -30.43
CA TYR A 27 -3.58 0.46 -29.32
C TYR A 27 -2.06 0.67 -29.44
N LEU A 28 -1.30 -0.37 -29.81
CA LEU A 28 0.13 -0.27 -30.11
C LEU A 28 0.39 0.61 -31.34
N ASP A 29 -0.50 0.60 -32.33
CA ASP A 29 -0.44 1.47 -33.50
C ASP A 29 -0.67 2.93 -33.11
N ILE A 30 -1.60 3.21 -32.20
CA ILE A 30 -1.80 4.57 -31.63
C ILE A 30 -0.59 5.01 -30.82
N LEU A 31 0.01 4.12 -30.02
CA LEU A 31 1.22 4.45 -29.28
C LEU A 31 2.41 4.70 -30.22
N SER A 32 2.57 3.88 -31.25
CA SER A 32 3.66 4.01 -32.22
C SER A 32 3.47 5.20 -33.16
N SER A 33 2.24 5.58 -33.50
CA SER A 33 1.95 6.78 -34.30
C SER A 33 2.15 8.08 -33.53
N ASN A 34 2.02 8.04 -32.19
CA ASN A 34 2.29 9.18 -31.30
C ASN A 34 3.77 9.26 -30.88
N LEU A 35 4.56 8.24 -31.19
CA LEU A 35 6.02 8.27 -31.09
C LEU A 35 6.57 8.83 -32.41
N PRO A 36 7.49 9.82 -32.40
CA PRO A 36 8.02 10.39 -33.63
C PRO A 36 8.77 9.30 -34.43
N CYS A 37 8.18 8.91 -35.57
CA CYS A 37 8.74 7.92 -36.47
C CYS A 37 9.88 8.55 -37.28
N SER A 38 11.11 8.10 -37.05
CA SER A 38 12.26 8.50 -37.85
C SER A 38 12.09 7.97 -39.27
N LYS A 39 11.75 8.83 -40.23
CA LYS A 39 11.99 8.52 -41.65
C LYS A 39 13.50 8.48 -41.86
N ALA A 40 14.07 7.28 -41.82
CA ALA A 40 15.41 7.04 -42.33
C ALA A 40 15.39 7.34 -43.83
N ALA A 41 15.90 8.49 -44.22
CA ALA A 41 16.16 8.81 -45.62
C ALA A 41 17.21 7.83 -46.13
N SER A 42 16.85 7.06 -47.16
CA SER A 42 17.77 6.24 -47.94
C SER A 42 18.77 7.17 -48.64
N LEU A 43 19.94 7.36 -48.03
CA LEU A 43 21.08 8.02 -48.65
C LEU A 43 22.02 6.95 -49.21
N SER A 44 22.25 7.03 -50.52
CA SER A 44 23.23 6.26 -51.26
C SER A 44 24.66 6.49 -50.73
N PRO A 45 25.57 5.52 -50.91
CA PRO A 45 26.92 5.64 -50.40
C PRO A 45 27.79 6.40 -51.41
N GLU A 46 27.95 7.71 -51.23
CA GLU A 46 29.07 8.44 -51.87
C GLU A 46 29.94 9.17 -50.84
N SER A 47 31.23 9.07 -51.10
CA SER A 47 32.37 9.40 -50.26
C SER A 47 32.50 10.90 -49.96
N ASN A 48 32.45 11.28 -48.68
CA ASN A 48 33.18 12.45 -48.18
C ASN A 48 33.26 12.42 -46.64
N THR A 49 34.48 12.29 -46.09
CA THR A 49 34.76 11.96 -44.68
C THR A 49 35.03 13.17 -43.77
N LYS A 50 34.67 14.40 -44.13
CA LYS A 50 34.90 15.58 -43.26
C LYS A 50 33.70 16.50 -42.98
N SER A 51 32.50 16.23 -43.51
CA SER A 51 31.29 17.04 -43.21
C SER A 51 30.24 16.36 -42.31
N LYS A 52 30.40 15.07 -41.99
CA LYS A 52 29.41 14.28 -41.24
C LYS A 52 29.28 14.66 -39.75
N GLN A 53 30.32 15.24 -39.16
CA GLN A 53 30.28 15.59 -37.73
C GLN A 53 29.40 16.82 -37.45
N THR A 54 29.35 17.80 -38.37
CA THR A 54 28.54 19.02 -38.18
C THR A 54 27.07 18.79 -38.51
N GLN A 55 26.74 17.91 -39.46
CA GLN A 55 25.35 17.58 -39.79
C GLN A 55 24.67 16.71 -38.73
N ASN A 56 25.40 15.79 -38.07
CA ASN A 56 24.85 15.02 -36.95
C ASN A 56 24.50 15.91 -35.74
N THR A 57 25.30 16.95 -35.45
CA THR A 57 25.00 17.88 -34.35
C THR A 57 23.78 18.77 -34.65
N LEU A 58 23.56 19.15 -35.90
CA LEU A 58 22.37 19.89 -36.32
C LEU A 58 21.10 19.03 -36.32
N PHE A 59 21.20 17.75 -36.71
CA PHE A 59 20.06 16.83 -36.73
C PHE A 59 19.62 16.45 -35.31
N ILE A 60 20.56 16.25 -34.39
CA ILE A 60 20.27 16.02 -32.97
C ILE A 60 19.59 17.26 -32.36
N ASN A 61 20.05 18.48 -32.68
CA ASN A 61 19.47 19.71 -32.14
C ASN A 61 18.07 20.06 -32.69
N GLN A 62 17.71 19.65 -33.91
CA GLN A 62 16.36 19.84 -34.44
C GLN A 62 15.35 18.83 -33.85
N TYR A 63 15.76 17.60 -33.53
CA TYR A 63 14.88 16.62 -32.90
C TYR A 63 14.53 16.98 -31.45
N THR A 64 15.39 17.72 -30.75
CA THR A 64 15.11 18.21 -29.38
C THR A 64 14.09 19.35 -29.32
N GLN A 65 13.66 19.92 -30.45
CA GLN A 65 12.74 21.07 -30.47
C GLN A 65 11.26 20.72 -30.64
N HIS A 66 10.90 19.49 -31.04
CA HIS A 66 9.51 19.02 -30.91
C HIS A 66 9.29 18.45 -29.50
N LYS A 67 9.33 19.38 -28.55
CA LYS A 67 9.06 19.14 -27.13
C LYS A 67 7.57 18.86 -26.99
N TYR A 68 7.15 17.61 -27.18
CA TYR A 68 5.89 17.12 -26.63
C TYR A 68 6.01 17.19 -25.11
N THR A 69 5.71 18.36 -24.55
CA THR A 69 5.38 18.48 -23.12
C THR A 69 3.97 17.90 -22.97
N LEU A 70 3.86 16.58 -23.05
CA LEU A 70 2.77 15.89 -22.39
C LEU A 70 2.87 16.27 -20.92
N ASP A 71 1.78 16.80 -20.39
CA ASP A 71 1.66 17.06 -18.98
C ASP A 71 1.99 15.77 -18.20
N PRO A 72 2.91 15.77 -17.23
CA PRO A 72 3.29 14.57 -16.49
C PRO A 72 2.10 13.82 -15.89
N GLN A 73 1.04 14.54 -15.49
CA GLN A 73 -0.18 13.93 -15.00
C GLN A 73 -0.92 13.17 -16.11
N GLU A 74 -1.10 13.77 -17.28
CA GLU A 74 -1.71 13.11 -18.44
C GLU A 74 -0.93 11.85 -18.85
N LEU A 75 0.41 11.91 -18.86
CA LEU A 75 1.26 10.76 -19.14
C LEU A 75 1.04 9.65 -18.11
N ASN A 76 1.02 9.98 -16.82
CA ASN A 76 0.77 9.03 -15.75
C ASN A 76 -0.62 8.39 -15.90
N GLU A 77 -1.66 9.16 -16.21
CA GLU A 77 -3.02 8.63 -16.43
C GLU A 77 -3.09 7.67 -17.63
N LYS A 78 -2.37 8.00 -18.72
CA LYS A 78 -2.25 7.10 -19.88
C LYS A 78 -1.55 5.80 -19.51
N LEU A 79 -0.40 5.87 -18.83
CA LEU A 79 0.30 4.69 -18.33
C LEU A 79 -0.61 3.85 -17.39
N ALA A 80 -1.47 4.50 -16.60
CA ALA A 80 -2.49 3.83 -15.79
C ALA A 80 -3.48 3.04 -16.60
N SER A 81 -3.97 3.65 -17.67
CA SER A 81 -4.92 3.03 -18.57
C SER A 81 -4.28 1.83 -19.26
N ILE A 82 -3.05 1.97 -19.74
CA ILE A 82 -2.28 0.92 -20.41
C ILE A 82 -2.14 -0.31 -19.52
N SER A 83 -1.64 -0.13 -18.30
CA SER A 83 -1.40 -1.27 -17.44
C SER A 83 -2.67 -1.93 -16.93
N ARG A 84 -3.76 -1.17 -16.76
CA ARG A 84 -5.10 -1.75 -16.54
C ARG A 84 -5.53 -2.64 -17.71
N HIS A 85 -5.23 -2.24 -18.95
CA HIS A 85 -5.50 -3.07 -20.13
C HIS A 85 -4.61 -4.31 -20.19
N PHE A 86 -3.30 -4.19 -19.94
CA PHE A 86 -2.39 -5.34 -19.89
C PHE A 86 -2.83 -6.35 -18.83
N TYR A 87 -3.17 -5.89 -17.62
CA TYR A 87 -3.68 -6.78 -16.58
C TYR A 87 -4.96 -7.52 -16.99
N LYS A 88 -5.88 -6.81 -17.68
CA LYS A 88 -7.09 -7.43 -18.23
C LYS A 88 -6.74 -8.49 -19.27
N ILE A 89 -5.81 -8.20 -20.17
CA ILE A 89 -5.33 -9.14 -21.19
C ILE A 89 -4.69 -10.35 -20.52
N GLU A 90 -3.74 -10.18 -19.61
CA GLU A 90 -3.12 -11.29 -18.88
C GLU A 90 -4.14 -12.14 -18.12
N SER A 91 -5.16 -11.51 -17.52
CA SER A 91 -6.23 -12.23 -16.86
C SER A 91 -7.11 -13.02 -17.83
N LEU A 92 -7.35 -12.51 -19.03
CA LEU A 92 -8.07 -13.24 -20.09
C LEU A 92 -7.20 -14.38 -20.63
N LEU A 93 -5.91 -14.13 -20.88
CA LEU A 93 -4.95 -15.12 -21.35
C LEU A 93 -4.83 -16.28 -20.36
N SER A 94 -4.70 -15.97 -19.08
CA SER A 94 -4.69 -16.96 -18.02
C SER A 94 -5.99 -17.75 -17.92
N ARG A 95 -7.15 -17.09 -18.01
CA ARG A 95 -8.46 -17.75 -17.91
C ARG A 95 -8.79 -18.63 -19.11
N PHE A 96 -8.49 -18.17 -20.33
CA PHE A 96 -8.95 -18.83 -21.56
C PHE A 96 -7.91 -19.72 -22.21
N TYR A 97 -6.62 -19.47 -21.96
CA TYR A 97 -5.52 -20.17 -22.65
C TYR A 97 -4.58 -20.88 -21.68
N ASN A 98 -4.86 -20.85 -20.37
CA ASN A 98 -3.95 -21.35 -19.33
C ASN A 98 -2.54 -20.75 -19.45
N ILE A 99 -2.39 -19.58 -20.07
CA ILE A 99 -1.10 -18.88 -20.16
C ILE A 99 -0.83 -18.33 -18.75
N PRO A 100 0.25 -18.74 -18.09
CA PRO A 100 0.54 -18.26 -16.75
C PRO A 100 0.73 -16.75 -16.78
N LYS A 101 0.12 -16.04 -15.82
CA LYS A 101 0.34 -14.61 -15.65
C LYS A 101 1.82 -14.34 -15.43
N THR A 102 2.33 -13.20 -15.90
CA THR A 102 3.70 -12.81 -15.64
C THR A 102 3.92 -12.75 -14.12
N LEU A 103 4.84 -13.58 -13.64
CA LEU A 103 5.24 -13.54 -12.24
C LEU A 103 6.20 -12.36 -12.08
N ILE A 104 5.89 -11.46 -11.15
CA ILE A 104 6.73 -10.34 -10.75
C ILE A 104 6.77 -10.42 -9.23
N PHE A 105 7.96 -10.70 -8.69
CA PHE A 105 8.11 -10.88 -7.27
C PHE A 105 8.68 -9.64 -6.63
N ALA A 106 8.25 -9.37 -5.41
CA ALA A 106 8.99 -8.54 -4.47
C ALA A 106 9.35 -9.38 -3.24
N ALA A 107 10.39 -8.97 -2.54
CA ALA A 107 10.82 -9.61 -1.30
C ALA A 107 10.75 -8.63 -0.11
N SER A 108 10.29 -9.11 1.04
CA SER A 108 10.31 -8.36 2.30
C SER A 108 10.91 -9.16 3.45
N SER A 109 11.85 -8.53 4.15
CA SER A 109 12.48 -9.09 5.36
C SER A 109 13.14 -10.46 5.18
N LEU A 110 13.58 -10.79 3.96
CA LEU A 110 14.34 -12.00 3.67
C LEU A 110 15.81 -11.80 4.07
N SER A 111 16.40 -12.82 4.70
CA SER A 111 17.85 -12.90 4.94
C SER A 111 18.62 -13.12 3.64
N SER A 112 19.94 -12.91 3.65
CA SER A 112 20.78 -13.13 2.47
C SER A 112 20.68 -14.56 1.91
N SER A 113 20.67 -15.57 2.79
CA SER A 113 20.48 -16.97 2.40
C SER A 113 19.10 -17.22 1.76
N GLN A 114 18.05 -16.59 2.29
CA GLN A 114 16.71 -16.67 1.69
C GLN A 114 16.66 -16.01 0.31
N LYS A 115 17.35 -14.87 0.12
CA LYS A 115 17.45 -14.22 -1.20
C LYS A 115 18.19 -15.10 -2.21
N GLU A 116 19.25 -15.78 -1.79
CA GLU A 116 19.97 -16.75 -2.62
C GLU A 116 19.06 -17.92 -3.04
N GLN A 117 18.31 -18.49 -2.10
CA GLN A 117 17.32 -19.53 -2.40
C GLN A 117 16.21 -19.04 -3.33
N LEU A 118 15.74 -17.79 -3.20
CA LEU A 118 14.80 -17.19 -4.15
C LEU A 118 15.40 -17.08 -5.57
N ASN A 119 16.68 -16.74 -5.68
CA ASN A 119 17.39 -16.76 -6.97
C ASN A 119 17.53 -18.18 -7.52
N ASN A 120 17.87 -19.17 -6.68
CA ASN A 120 17.93 -20.58 -7.10
C ASN A 120 16.57 -21.07 -7.61
N PHE A 121 15.47 -20.68 -6.95
CA PHE A 121 14.11 -20.97 -7.41
C PHE A 121 13.83 -20.37 -8.80
N LYS A 122 14.25 -19.10 -9.03
CA LYS A 122 14.15 -18.45 -10.34
C LYS A 122 14.87 -19.26 -11.44
N TYR A 123 16.12 -19.65 -11.21
CA TYR A 123 16.91 -20.41 -12.18
C TYR A 123 16.38 -21.83 -12.39
N ARG A 124 16.00 -22.53 -11.32
CA ARG A 124 15.59 -23.94 -11.36
C ARG A 124 14.38 -24.16 -12.26
N PHE A 125 13.40 -23.28 -12.18
CA PHE A 125 12.16 -23.40 -12.93
C PHE A 125 12.15 -22.61 -14.24
N ASN A 126 13.33 -22.15 -14.68
CA ASN A 126 13.55 -21.37 -15.91
C ASN A 126 12.57 -20.20 -16.06
N TYR A 127 12.17 -19.58 -14.94
CA TYR A 127 11.34 -18.40 -14.99
C TYR A 127 12.24 -17.19 -15.05
N ASN A 128 12.16 -16.43 -16.13
CA ASN A 128 12.79 -15.13 -16.19
C ASN A 128 11.91 -14.04 -15.53
N PHE A 129 11.40 -14.29 -14.32
CA PHE A 129 10.65 -13.27 -13.60
C PHE A 129 11.59 -12.22 -12.99
N PRO A 130 11.20 -10.93 -12.99
CA PRO A 130 11.88 -9.91 -12.22
C PRO A 130 11.60 -10.07 -10.72
N VAL A 131 12.63 -9.81 -9.90
CA VAL A 131 12.50 -9.67 -8.45
C VAL A 131 12.81 -8.21 -8.12
N LEU A 132 11.81 -7.50 -7.60
CA LEU A 132 11.90 -6.07 -7.28
C LEU A 132 12.26 -5.87 -5.81
N ASP A 133 13.09 -4.86 -5.57
CA ASP A 133 13.46 -4.44 -4.21
C ASP A 133 12.39 -3.59 -3.52
N SER A 134 11.38 -3.12 -4.24
CA SER A 134 10.26 -2.35 -3.69
C SER A 134 8.93 -2.76 -4.31
N ILE A 135 7.83 -2.41 -3.64
CA ILE A 135 6.52 -2.39 -4.27
C ILE A 135 6.40 -1.02 -4.91
N PRO A 136 6.46 -0.91 -6.25
CA PRO A 136 6.30 0.37 -6.90
C PRO A 136 4.89 0.91 -6.63
N ASP A 137 4.78 2.23 -6.55
CA ASP A 137 3.48 2.92 -6.39
C ASP A 137 2.70 2.96 -7.71
N ASP A 138 3.36 2.56 -8.80
CA ASP A 138 2.88 2.66 -10.15
C ASP A 138 2.36 1.32 -10.70
N TYR A 139 2.29 1.28 -12.02
CA TYR A 139 1.53 0.33 -12.79
C TYR A 139 2.17 -1.04 -12.99
N PHE A 140 3.40 -1.24 -12.50
CA PHE A 140 4.01 -2.55 -12.50
C PHE A 140 3.45 -3.37 -11.34
N ASN A 141 2.44 -4.19 -11.66
CA ASN A 141 1.79 -5.05 -10.70
C ASN A 141 2.74 -6.18 -10.27
N VAL A 142 3.48 -5.95 -9.19
CA VAL A 142 4.03 -7.04 -8.38
C VAL A 142 2.90 -8.03 -8.14
N SER A 143 3.01 -9.24 -8.67
CA SER A 143 1.97 -10.25 -8.52
C SER A 143 2.10 -10.96 -7.19
N HIS A 144 3.33 -11.07 -6.66
CA HIS A 144 3.59 -11.75 -5.40
C HIS A 144 4.59 -11.00 -4.53
N LEU A 145 4.29 -10.93 -3.24
CA LEU A 145 5.24 -10.51 -2.22
C LEU A 145 5.66 -11.75 -1.42
N ILE A 146 6.94 -12.12 -1.51
CA ILE A 146 7.53 -13.19 -0.71
C ILE A 146 8.03 -12.58 0.61
N VAL A 147 7.56 -13.11 1.73
CA VAL A 147 7.91 -12.60 3.06
C VAL A 147 8.51 -13.69 3.93
N SER A 148 9.40 -13.28 4.83
CA SER A 148 9.86 -14.15 5.92
C SER A 148 8.73 -14.36 6.93
N GLU A 149 8.33 -15.62 7.12
CA GLU A 149 7.38 -16.04 8.16
C GLU A 149 8.08 -16.44 9.45
N ASN A 150 7.29 -16.52 10.53
CA ASN A 150 7.70 -17.19 11.76
C ASN A 150 7.14 -18.62 11.78
N SER A 151 5.99 -18.84 12.42
CA SER A 151 5.25 -20.10 12.40
C SER A 151 3.81 -19.86 11.99
N GLY A 152 3.18 -20.84 11.32
CA GLY A 152 1.74 -20.81 11.04
C GLY A 152 1.29 -19.75 10.02
N ARG A 153 2.08 -19.46 8.98
CA ARG A 153 1.75 -18.49 7.90
C ARG A 153 1.54 -17.05 8.40
N LEU A 154 2.24 -16.67 9.46
CA LEU A 154 2.28 -15.31 9.97
C LEU A 154 3.56 -14.62 9.53
N ALA A 155 3.43 -13.46 8.88
CA ALA A 155 4.57 -12.62 8.55
C ALA A 155 5.29 -12.18 9.83
N LYS A 156 6.62 -12.24 9.82
CA LYS A 156 7.44 -11.85 10.98
C LYS A 156 7.27 -10.37 11.35
N HIS A 157 7.15 -9.51 10.34
CA HIS A 157 7.03 -8.06 10.50
C HIS A 157 5.97 -7.48 9.57
N ARG A 158 5.31 -6.41 10.03
CA ARG A 158 4.42 -5.58 9.24
C ARG A 158 5.25 -4.44 8.61
N THR A 159 5.86 -4.71 7.46
CA THR A 159 6.64 -3.72 6.72
C THR A 159 5.76 -2.85 5.83
N ILE A 160 6.28 -1.73 5.34
CA ILE A 160 5.59 -0.88 4.34
C ILE A 160 5.26 -1.68 3.08
N LYS A 161 6.18 -2.53 2.59
CA LYS A 161 5.93 -3.44 1.46
C LYS A 161 4.73 -4.36 1.72
N TYR A 162 4.67 -4.97 2.90
CA TYR A 162 3.56 -5.83 3.30
C TYR A 162 2.22 -5.06 3.26
N LEU A 163 2.17 -3.86 3.83
CA LEU A 163 0.96 -3.03 3.84
C LEU A 163 0.53 -2.58 2.43
N LYS A 164 1.48 -2.11 1.60
CA LYS A 164 1.22 -1.75 0.20
C LYS A 164 0.69 -2.96 -0.59
N SER A 165 1.30 -4.13 -0.41
CA SER A 165 0.85 -5.38 -1.04
C SER A 165 -0.58 -5.76 -0.65
N ILE A 166 -0.98 -5.57 0.61
CA ILE A 166 -2.38 -5.75 0.99
C ILE A 166 -3.26 -4.75 0.23
N LEU A 167 -2.96 -3.46 0.23
CA LEU A 167 -3.80 -2.46 -0.44
C LEU A 167 -3.98 -2.69 -1.95
N LEU A 168 -2.96 -3.29 -2.59
CA LEU A 168 -2.96 -3.65 -4.00
C LEU A 168 -3.59 -5.03 -4.30
N GLY A 169 -3.88 -5.83 -3.28
CA GLY A 169 -4.41 -7.20 -3.47
C GLY A 169 -3.38 -8.18 -4.03
N VAL A 170 -2.09 -7.92 -3.79
CA VAL A 170 -0.97 -8.78 -4.17
C VAL A 170 -1.03 -10.09 -3.39
N HIS A 171 -0.62 -11.21 -4.00
CA HIS A 171 -0.47 -12.48 -3.27
C HIS A 171 0.72 -12.40 -2.31
N ILE A 172 0.43 -12.32 -1.01
CA ILE A 172 1.49 -12.30 0.02
C ILE A 172 1.72 -13.74 0.47
N THR A 173 2.92 -14.23 0.22
CA THR A 173 3.24 -15.67 0.33
C THR A 173 4.42 -15.88 1.26
N SER A 174 4.32 -16.93 2.06
CA SER A 174 5.39 -17.41 2.92
C SER A 174 6.62 -17.83 2.10
N PHE A 175 7.81 -17.52 2.61
CA PHE A 175 9.06 -17.98 2.03
C PHE A 175 9.17 -19.51 1.99
N LYS A 176 8.50 -20.22 2.89
CA LYS A 176 8.35 -21.69 2.84
C LYS A 176 7.86 -22.22 1.49
N TRP A 177 7.03 -21.47 0.76
CA TRP A 177 6.61 -21.86 -0.60
C TRP A 177 7.80 -22.05 -1.54
N ILE A 178 8.81 -21.18 -1.44
CA ILE A 178 10.02 -21.23 -2.25
C ILE A 178 10.85 -22.47 -1.88
N THR A 179 11.07 -22.71 -0.59
CA THR A 179 11.88 -23.84 -0.12
C THR A 179 11.21 -25.17 -0.42
N ASP A 180 9.90 -25.26 -0.20
CA ASP A 180 9.15 -26.49 -0.42
C ASP A 180 9.07 -26.78 -1.92
N SER A 181 8.83 -25.78 -2.77
CA SER A 181 8.85 -25.96 -4.23
C SER A 181 10.23 -26.40 -4.76
N LEU A 182 11.32 -25.80 -4.25
CA LEU A 182 12.68 -26.25 -4.59
C LEU A 182 12.90 -27.71 -4.20
N SER A 183 12.46 -28.11 -3.00
CA SER A 183 12.66 -29.48 -2.50
C SER A 183 11.85 -30.53 -3.25
N HIS A 184 10.61 -30.21 -3.67
CA HIS A 184 9.76 -31.12 -4.44
C HIS A 184 10.12 -31.15 -5.93
N GLY A 185 10.90 -30.19 -6.40
CA GLY A 185 11.28 -30.09 -7.80
C GLY A 185 10.14 -29.63 -8.73
N ASN A 186 9.08 -29.05 -8.18
CA ASN A 186 7.97 -28.44 -8.92
C ASN A 186 7.46 -27.19 -8.17
N VAL A 187 6.79 -26.28 -8.89
CA VAL A 187 6.13 -25.12 -8.26
C VAL A 187 4.85 -25.59 -7.60
N LEU A 188 4.78 -25.46 -6.28
CA LEU A 188 3.60 -25.87 -5.50
C LEU A 188 2.47 -24.84 -5.58
N ASP A 189 1.25 -25.26 -5.25
CA ASP A 189 0.11 -24.33 -5.17
C ASP A 189 0.36 -23.29 -4.07
N ILE A 190 0.23 -22.03 -4.45
CA ILE A 190 0.51 -20.89 -3.58
C ILE A 190 -0.58 -20.66 -2.52
N SER A 191 -1.79 -21.17 -2.76
CA SER A 191 -2.94 -20.94 -1.87
C SER A 191 -2.69 -21.48 -0.46
N GLU A 192 -1.93 -22.56 -0.35
CA GLU A 192 -1.57 -23.19 0.93
C GLU A 192 -0.54 -22.37 1.72
N TYR A 193 0.21 -21.50 1.05
CA TYR A 193 1.30 -20.70 1.61
C TYR A 193 0.96 -19.21 1.76
N GLU A 194 -0.29 -18.82 1.47
CA GLU A 194 -0.74 -17.43 1.63
C GLU A 194 -0.65 -17.00 3.10
N ILE A 195 -0.10 -15.82 3.33
CA ILE A 195 0.04 -15.23 4.66
C ILE A 195 -1.33 -14.78 5.17
N ILE A 196 -1.65 -15.17 6.40
CA ILE A 196 -2.97 -14.93 7.02
C ILE A 196 -2.97 -13.77 8.03
N GLY A 197 -1.81 -13.17 8.28
CA GLY A 197 -1.62 -12.04 9.19
C GLY A 197 -0.15 -11.83 9.54
N CYS A 198 0.11 -11.14 10.63
CA CYS A 198 1.46 -10.97 11.19
C CYS A 198 1.54 -11.48 12.62
N VAL A 199 2.76 -11.63 13.15
CA VAL A 199 2.99 -12.14 14.53
C VAL A 199 2.21 -11.35 15.58
N ASN A 200 2.10 -10.02 15.42
CA ASN A 200 1.38 -9.17 16.37
C ASN A 200 -0.15 -9.20 16.19
N HIS A 201 -0.63 -9.64 15.03
CA HIS A 201 -2.04 -9.59 14.63
C HIS A 201 -2.39 -10.83 13.81
N SER A 202 -2.48 -11.95 14.51
CA SER A 202 -2.74 -13.25 13.92
C SER A 202 -4.16 -13.36 13.35
N PHE A 203 -4.33 -14.10 12.25
CA PHE A 203 -5.63 -14.54 11.71
C PHE A 203 -6.60 -13.42 11.25
N ARG A 204 -6.10 -12.26 10.85
CA ARG A 204 -6.95 -11.19 10.28
C ARG A 204 -7.43 -11.49 8.86
N ASN A 205 -6.70 -12.33 8.13
CA ASN A 205 -6.95 -12.67 6.73
C ASN A 205 -7.05 -11.44 5.81
N GLY A 206 -6.38 -10.33 6.17
CA GLY A 206 -6.34 -9.10 5.38
C GLY A 206 -5.86 -9.31 3.94
N PRO A 207 -4.75 -10.05 3.69
CA PRO A 207 -4.27 -10.32 2.33
C PRO A 207 -5.34 -10.97 1.44
N THR A 208 -5.93 -12.08 1.89
CA THR A 208 -7.00 -12.79 1.16
C THR A 208 -8.24 -11.91 0.98
N ARG A 209 -8.66 -11.18 2.02
CA ARG A 209 -9.84 -10.29 1.97
C ARG A 209 -9.65 -9.18 0.96
N SER A 210 -8.47 -8.56 0.94
CA SER A 210 -8.14 -7.50 -0.01
C SER A 210 -8.23 -8.00 -1.45
N ARG A 211 -7.52 -9.09 -1.75
CA ARG A 211 -7.51 -9.68 -3.08
C ARG A 211 -8.91 -10.03 -3.56
N LYS A 212 -9.73 -10.69 -2.74
CA LYS A 212 -11.14 -10.99 -3.06
C LYS A 212 -11.97 -9.73 -3.27
N SER A 213 -11.78 -8.71 -2.44
CA SER A 213 -12.51 -7.43 -2.55
C SER A 213 -12.17 -6.70 -3.84
N LEU A 214 -10.89 -6.62 -4.22
CA LEU A 214 -10.45 -5.94 -5.44
C LEU A 214 -10.85 -6.70 -6.70
N ILE A 215 -10.90 -8.04 -6.66
CA ILE A 215 -11.47 -8.84 -7.75
C ILE A 215 -12.96 -8.53 -7.93
N ALA A 216 -13.71 -8.48 -6.82
CA ALA A 216 -15.15 -8.22 -6.85
C ALA A 216 -15.50 -6.76 -7.19
N LYS A 217 -14.66 -5.80 -6.76
CA LYS A 217 -14.88 -4.35 -6.84
C LYS A 217 -13.55 -3.64 -7.13
N PRO A 218 -13.04 -3.69 -8.37
CA PRO A 218 -11.70 -3.19 -8.71
C PRO A 218 -11.52 -1.69 -8.50
N ASN A 219 -12.60 -0.93 -8.55
CA ASN A 219 -12.57 0.53 -8.35
C ASN A 219 -12.76 0.93 -6.88
N LYS A 220 -13.14 -0.01 -6.00
CA LYS A 220 -13.42 0.32 -4.60
C LYS A 220 -12.16 0.13 -3.75
N ARG A 221 -11.60 1.23 -3.26
CA ARG A 221 -10.40 1.20 -2.40
C ARG A 221 -10.76 1.30 -0.92
N LEU A 222 -9.83 0.91 -0.04
CA LEU A 222 -10.09 0.80 1.41
C LEU A 222 -10.44 2.17 2.03
N PHE A 223 -9.77 3.23 1.57
CA PHE A 223 -9.82 4.59 2.07
C PHE A 223 -10.43 5.60 1.09
N GLU A 224 -11.14 5.15 0.04
CA GLU A 224 -11.69 5.98 -1.06
C GLU A 224 -12.48 7.23 -0.63
N LYS A 225 -13.03 7.25 0.59
CA LYS A 225 -13.84 8.36 1.14
C LYS A 225 -13.19 9.05 2.34
N PHE A 226 -11.92 8.79 2.56
CA PHE A 226 -11.19 9.29 3.71
C PHE A 226 -10.21 10.37 3.26
N HIS A 227 -10.28 11.51 3.96
CA HIS A 227 -9.31 12.58 3.85
C HIS A 227 -8.45 12.58 5.10
N PHE A 228 -7.14 12.61 4.92
CA PHE A 228 -6.17 12.49 5.99
C PHE A 228 -5.42 13.79 6.16
N PHE A 229 -5.27 14.20 7.41
CA PHE A 229 -4.41 15.30 7.82
C PHE A 229 -3.27 14.73 8.66
N LEU A 230 -2.05 14.79 8.13
CA LEU A 230 -0.86 14.28 8.80
C LEU A 230 -0.27 15.38 9.69
N VAL A 231 -0.48 15.24 11.00
CA VAL A 231 0.00 16.13 12.07
C VAL A 231 1.39 15.68 12.51
N ASP A 232 2.28 16.62 12.82
CA ASP A 232 3.64 16.43 13.37
C ASP A 232 4.79 16.21 12.36
N GLN A 233 6.01 16.31 12.89
CA GLN A 233 7.28 16.02 12.22
C GLN A 233 7.65 14.53 12.37
N ASP A 234 8.43 14.02 11.42
CA ASP A 234 8.87 12.62 11.41
C ASP A 234 9.56 12.26 12.75
N THR A 235 9.15 11.13 13.35
CA THR A 235 9.88 10.57 14.50
C THR A 235 10.81 9.45 14.02
N PRO A 236 11.99 9.24 14.63
CA PRO A 236 12.97 8.26 14.15
C PRO A 236 12.46 6.82 14.04
N ASP A 237 11.46 6.45 14.84
CA ASP A 237 10.89 5.09 14.91
C ASP A 237 9.52 4.97 14.18
N SER A 238 9.07 6.05 13.52
CA SER A 238 7.82 6.05 12.75
C SER A 238 8.10 5.97 11.24
N PRO A 239 7.17 5.41 10.45
CA PRO A 239 7.19 5.60 9.00
C PRO A 239 7.30 7.09 8.67
N SER A 240 8.05 7.40 7.62
CA SER A 240 8.15 8.77 7.13
C SER A 240 6.78 9.27 6.66
N LYS A 241 6.58 10.59 6.68
CA LYS A 241 5.38 11.22 6.12
C LYS A 241 5.14 10.79 4.67
N LEU A 242 6.20 10.66 3.86
CA LEU A 242 6.10 10.20 2.48
C LEU A 242 5.53 8.78 2.40
N GLU A 243 6.02 7.85 3.21
CA GLU A 243 5.52 6.46 3.23
C GLU A 243 4.05 6.39 3.66
N LEU A 244 3.64 7.20 4.65
CA LEU A 244 2.24 7.28 5.06
C LEU A 244 1.36 7.84 3.95
N THR A 245 1.77 8.93 3.31
CA THR A 245 1.09 9.52 2.16
C THR A 245 0.89 8.47 1.06
N GLN A 246 1.96 7.79 0.66
CA GLN A 246 1.90 6.75 -0.37
C GLN A 246 0.92 5.63 -0.01
N ILE A 247 0.95 5.14 1.24
CA ILE A 247 0.02 4.09 1.69
C ILE A 247 -1.43 4.58 1.68
N ILE A 248 -1.68 5.81 2.12
CA ILE A 248 -3.01 6.41 2.16
C ILE A 248 -3.57 6.52 0.74
N GLU A 249 -2.79 7.10 -0.18
CA GLU A 249 -3.15 7.29 -1.59
C GLU A 249 -3.34 5.97 -2.32
N LEU A 250 -2.48 4.98 -2.07
CA LEU A 250 -2.62 3.62 -2.62
C LEU A 250 -3.92 2.94 -2.14
N GLY A 251 -4.33 3.25 -0.91
CA GLY A 251 -5.63 2.85 -0.37
C GLY A 251 -6.80 3.71 -0.84
N GLY A 252 -6.58 4.69 -1.72
CA GLY A 252 -7.60 5.59 -2.28
C GLY A 252 -7.97 6.78 -1.39
N GLY A 253 -7.28 6.98 -0.27
CA GLY A 253 -7.46 8.17 0.55
C GLY A 253 -6.77 9.38 -0.06
N SER A 254 -7.18 10.57 0.35
CA SER A 254 -6.54 11.83 -0.06
C SER A 254 -5.87 12.52 1.12
N ILE A 255 -4.77 13.23 0.87
CA ILE A 255 -4.06 14.04 1.88
C ILE A 255 -4.50 15.50 1.79
N ILE A 256 -4.81 16.11 2.92
CA ILE A 256 -5.10 17.55 3.06
C ILE A 256 -3.82 18.27 3.49
N GLN A 257 -3.46 19.34 2.79
CA GLN A 257 -2.28 20.14 3.12
C GLN A 257 -2.68 21.36 3.97
N ALA A 258 -1.99 21.57 5.09
CA ALA A 258 -2.32 22.59 6.08
C ALA A 258 -2.32 24.05 5.55
N GLN A 259 -1.52 24.35 4.53
CA GLN A 259 -1.31 25.73 4.07
C GLN A 259 -2.36 26.24 3.07
N THR A 260 -3.06 25.36 2.37
CA THR A 260 -4.02 25.75 1.32
C THR A 260 -5.49 25.67 1.74
N ASP A 261 -5.79 24.97 2.84
CA ASP A 261 -7.14 24.53 3.17
C ASP A 261 -7.74 25.18 4.44
N SER A 262 -7.17 26.29 4.92
CA SER A 262 -7.75 27.05 6.04
C SER A 262 -9.20 27.49 5.76
N ASN A 263 -9.53 27.81 4.50
CA ASN A 263 -10.91 28.07 4.05
C ASN A 263 -11.77 26.81 3.90
N PHE A 264 -11.15 25.64 3.70
CA PHE A 264 -11.85 24.36 3.56
C PHE A 264 -12.48 23.92 4.90
N PHE A 265 -11.74 24.05 6.01
CA PHE A 265 -12.24 23.70 7.35
C PHE A 265 -13.34 24.63 7.85
N LEU A 266 -13.31 25.91 7.45
CA LEU A 266 -14.31 26.90 7.88
C LEU A 266 -15.63 26.80 7.08
N SER A 267 -15.57 26.41 5.80
CA SER A 267 -16.74 26.41 4.91
C SER A 267 -17.60 25.14 4.95
N LYS A 268 -17.04 23.98 5.34
CA LYS A 268 -17.77 22.68 5.37
C LYS A 268 -18.28 22.24 6.75
N SER A 269 -18.32 23.16 7.73
CA SER A 269 -18.67 22.87 9.13
C SER A 269 -20.08 22.27 9.36
N SER A 270 -21.00 22.32 8.38
CA SER A 270 -22.35 21.74 8.50
C SER A 270 -22.46 20.23 8.23
N GLY A 271 -21.38 19.58 7.75
CA GLY A 271 -21.36 18.12 7.47
C GLY A 271 -20.22 17.35 8.14
N PHE A 272 -19.51 17.99 9.07
CA PHE A 272 -18.28 17.44 9.65
C PHE A 272 -18.58 16.32 10.65
N VAL A 273 -18.45 15.07 10.20
CA VAL A 273 -18.38 13.93 11.12
C VAL A 273 -16.90 13.70 11.45
N SER A 274 -16.44 14.32 12.53
CA SER A 274 -15.20 13.89 13.17
C SER A 274 -15.33 12.41 13.50
N VAL A 275 -14.29 11.61 13.25
CA VAL A 275 -14.24 10.19 13.62
C VAL A 275 -14.69 9.96 15.07
N LEU A 276 -14.45 10.94 15.95
CA LEU A 276 -14.88 10.96 17.35
C LEU A 276 -16.41 10.88 17.59
N SER A 277 -17.24 11.20 16.57
CA SER A 277 -18.71 11.23 16.68
C SER A 277 -19.40 10.00 16.05
N LEU A 278 -18.64 8.98 15.63
CA LEU A 278 -19.16 7.82 14.93
C LEU A 278 -19.83 6.81 15.88
N ASN A 279 -21.16 6.87 15.98
CA ASN A 279 -21.96 5.83 16.63
C ASN A 279 -22.19 4.61 15.71
N HIS A 280 -22.24 3.42 16.33
CA HIS A 280 -22.08 2.07 15.76
C HIS A 280 -23.15 1.61 14.71
N LYS A 281 -24.05 2.46 14.20
CA LYS A 281 -25.20 2.04 13.36
C LYS A 281 -25.44 2.80 12.06
N GLN A 282 -24.62 3.78 11.67
CA GLN A 282 -24.85 4.52 10.43
C GLN A 282 -24.16 3.87 9.21
N THR A 283 -24.93 3.71 8.13
CA THR A 283 -24.43 3.30 6.81
C THR A 283 -23.90 4.52 6.05
N PHE A 284 -22.59 4.55 5.78
CA PHE A 284 -21.87 5.66 5.14
C PHE A 284 -22.04 5.72 3.62
N SER A 285 -23.25 6.01 3.11
CA SER A 285 -23.40 6.11 1.65
C SER A 285 -22.77 7.40 1.08
N ASN A 286 -22.78 8.55 1.76
CA ASN A 286 -22.41 9.84 1.13
C ASN A 286 -21.63 10.86 2.02
N VAL A 287 -20.79 10.41 2.96
CA VAL A 287 -20.08 11.34 3.87
C VAL A 287 -18.57 11.23 3.70
N ASP A 288 -17.91 12.36 3.49
CA ASP A 288 -16.45 12.53 3.53
C ASP A 288 -15.97 12.38 4.99
N ILE A 289 -14.98 11.52 5.25
CA ILE A 289 -14.46 11.26 6.60
C ILE A 289 -13.08 11.89 6.76
N TYR A 290 -12.92 12.74 7.77
CA TYR A 290 -11.66 13.41 8.07
C TYR A 290 -10.91 12.73 9.21
N VAL A 291 -9.66 12.32 8.96
CA VAL A 291 -8.80 11.59 9.88
C VAL A 291 -7.56 12.41 10.17
N TYR A 292 -7.33 12.74 11.44
CA TYR A 292 -6.10 13.37 11.89
C TYR A 292 -5.14 12.25 12.31
N LEU A 293 -3.99 12.14 11.67
CA LEU A 293 -2.96 11.16 12.03
C LEU A 293 -1.77 11.86 12.69
N SER A 294 -1.29 11.32 13.82
CA SER A 294 -0.06 11.74 14.49
C SER A 294 1.02 10.67 14.36
N PHE A 295 2.27 11.14 14.24
CA PHE A 295 3.47 10.29 14.22
C PHE A 295 3.89 9.81 15.60
N LYS A 296 3.34 10.40 16.67
CA LYS A 296 3.64 9.98 18.04
C LYS A 296 3.15 8.54 18.24
N SER A 297 4.11 7.63 18.39
CA SER A 297 3.85 6.30 18.93
C SER A 297 3.21 6.46 20.31
N ASN A 298 2.02 5.88 20.51
CA ASN A 298 1.52 5.62 21.84
C ASN A 298 2.50 4.61 22.45
N LYS A 299 3.62 5.11 23.02
CA LYS A 299 4.42 4.35 23.98
C LYS A 299 3.43 4.03 25.06
N LYS A 300 2.81 2.84 24.97
CA LYS A 300 1.80 2.37 25.90
C LYS A 300 2.29 2.80 27.26
N GLN A 301 1.58 3.73 27.89
CA GLN A 301 1.67 3.85 29.32
C GLN A 301 1.31 2.44 29.76
N LYS A 302 2.33 1.65 30.09
CA LYS A 302 2.16 0.34 30.69
C LYS A 302 1.64 0.63 32.08
N ALA A 303 0.39 1.09 32.16
CA ALA A 303 -0.45 0.86 33.30
C ALA A 303 -0.46 -0.66 33.40
N THR A 304 0.42 -1.15 34.26
CA THR A 304 0.43 -2.53 34.71
C THR A 304 -0.95 -2.76 35.30
N LYS A 305 -1.87 -3.21 34.45
CA LYS A 305 -3.14 -3.76 34.88
C LYS A 305 -2.79 -5.10 35.52
N LYS A 306 -2.21 -5.03 36.73
CA LYS A 306 -2.14 -6.14 37.68
C LYS A 306 -3.59 -6.55 37.87
N ARG A 307 -4.02 -7.56 37.11
CA ARG A 307 -5.17 -8.38 37.47
C ARG A 307 -4.85 -8.88 38.89
N LYS A 308 -5.47 -8.26 39.90
CA LYS A 308 -5.41 -8.73 41.28
C LYS A 308 -6.01 -10.13 41.28
N LEU A 309 -5.15 -11.15 41.33
CA LEU A 309 -5.53 -12.43 41.92
C LEU A 309 -5.77 -12.14 43.41
N ASN A 310 -6.91 -12.61 43.91
CA ASN A 310 -7.36 -12.41 45.28
C ASN A 310 -6.27 -12.79 46.28
N PRO A 311 -5.85 -11.88 47.18
CA PRO A 311 -5.03 -12.28 48.31
C PRO A 311 -5.92 -12.93 49.37
N VAL A 312 -5.53 -14.15 49.74
CA VAL A 312 -6.02 -14.82 50.94
C VAL A 312 -5.70 -13.95 52.15
N ARG A 313 -6.71 -13.83 53.01
CA ARG A 313 -6.77 -13.10 54.28
C ARG A 313 -5.62 -13.49 55.22
N SER A 314 -4.88 -12.50 55.72
CA SER A 314 -4.24 -12.58 57.04
C SER A 314 -4.16 -11.19 57.68
N ARG A 315 -4.49 -11.17 58.97
CA ARG A 315 -4.80 -10.02 59.83
C ARG A 315 -3.56 -9.22 60.26
N SER A 316 -3.88 -8.01 60.73
CA SER A 316 -3.24 -7.21 61.79
C SER A 316 -1.88 -6.53 61.54
N ALA A 317 -1.87 -5.20 61.48
CA ALA A 317 -1.43 -4.34 62.59
C ALA A 317 -1.66 -2.84 62.25
N SER A 318 -2.08 -2.10 63.27
CA SER A 318 -2.35 -0.67 63.35
C SER A 318 -1.08 0.15 63.60
N VAL A 319 -0.85 1.27 62.90
CA VAL A 319 -0.03 2.41 63.41
C VAL A 319 -0.55 3.73 62.80
N SER A 320 -0.35 4.78 63.60
CA SER A 320 -1.00 6.07 63.78
C SER A 320 -0.75 7.22 62.77
N ILE A 321 -1.70 8.14 62.88
CA ILE A 321 -1.82 9.53 62.43
C ILE A 321 -0.57 10.39 62.72
N ALA A 322 -0.20 11.26 61.77
CA ALA A 322 0.43 12.54 62.05
C ALA A 322 -0.05 13.59 61.04
N THR A 323 -0.89 14.50 61.52
CA THR A 323 -1.29 15.76 60.87
C THR A 323 -0.16 16.77 61.05
N ASN A 324 0.25 17.45 59.99
CA ASN A 324 0.99 18.71 60.16
C ASN A 324 0.51 19.77 59.18
N SER A 325 -0.16 20.76 59.77
CA SER A 325 -0.64 21.99 59.19
C SER A 325 0.47 23.03 59.20
N GLN A 326 0.85 23.58 58.06
CA GLN A 326 1.47 24.90 58.00
C GLN A 326 0.97 25.67 56.78
N HIS A 327 0.20 26.71 57.09
CA HIS A 327 -0.12 27.85 56.22
C HIS A 327 1.16 28.62 55.89
N PRO A 328 1.26 29.16 54.66
CA PRO A 328 1.91 30.44 54.49
C PRO A 328 1.00 31.45 53.77
N HIS A 329 0.85 32.59 54.44
CA HIS A 329 0.76 33.96 53.96
C HIS A 329 0.24 34.27 52.55
N PHE A 330 -0.92 34.95 52.58
CA PHE A 330 -1.42 35.90 51.60
C PHE A 330 -0.37 36.97 51.24
N PHE A 331 -0.11 37.13 49.94
CA PHE A 331 0.21 38.42 49.33
C PHE A 331 -0.72 38.60 48.13
N SER A 332 -1.51 39.67 48.19
CA SER A 332 -2.33 40.17 47.09
C SER A 332 -1.52 41.13 46.21
N ASP A 333 -2.01 41.27 44.97
CA ASP A 333 -1.79 42.37 44.03
C ASP A 333 -0.60 42.27 43.06
N SER A 334 -0.84 41.56 41.95
CA SER A 334 -0.47 42.06 40.62
C SER A 334 -1.57 41.74 39.61
N ASN A 335 -2.17 42.80 39.04
CA ASN A 335 -3.11 42.73 37.92
C ASN A 335 -2.34 42.38 36.64
N ASP A 336 -2.04 41.11 36.45
CA ASP A 336 -1.54 40.60 35.16
C ASP A 336 -2.72 40.13 34.31
N HIS A 337 -2.93 40.84 33.21
CA HIS A 337 -3.92 40.54 32.19
C HIS A 337 -3.49 39.28 31.43
N TYR A 338 -3.70 38.09 32.02
CA TYR A 338 -3.47 36.83 31.36
C TYR A 338 -4.47 36.68 30.20
N SER A 339 -3.99 36.89 28.97
CA SER A 339 -4.69 36.43 27.79
C SER A 339 -4.80 34.90 27.89
N TYR A 340 -6.00 34.41 28.18
CA TYR A 340 -6.32 32.99 28.11
C TYR A 340 -6.18 32.57 26.65
N GLN A 341 -4.98 32.15 26.25
CA GLN A 341 -4.82 31.37 25.04
C GLN A 341 -5.56 30.06 25.28
N ASN A 342 -6.78 30.01 24.76
CA ASN A 342 -7.65 28.85 24.83
C ASN A 342 -7.00 27.76 23.97
N SER A 343 -6.08 27.00 24.58
CA SER A 343 -5.36 25.92 23.92
C SER A 343 -6.39 24.84 23.60
N LYS A 344 -6.92 24.88 22.38
CA LYS A 344 -7.80 23.84 21.88
C LYS A 344 -7.01 22.53 21.89
N SER A 345 -7.31 21.66 22.85
CA SER A 345 -6.84 20.29 22.85
C SER A 345 -7.30 19.65 21.55
N SER A 346 -6.35 19.32 20.67
CA SER A 346 -6.64 18.56 19.47
C SER A 346 -6.33 17.08 19.73
N PHE A 347 -7.15 16.22 19.15
CA PHE A 347 -6.96 14.77 19.22
C PHE A 347 -6.49 14.31 17.84
N ALA A 348 -5.46 13.46 17.83
CA ALA A 348 -4.99 12.80 16.64
C ALA A 348 -5.03 11.27 16.83
N LEU A 349 -5.07 10.53 15.74
CA LEU A 349 -4.96 9.07 15.73
C LEU A 349 -3.53 8.67 15.42
N SER A 350 -3.01 7.69 16.14
CA SER A 350 -1.73 7.09 15.79
C SER A 350 -1.80 6.43 14.40
N TYR A 351 -0.73 6.51 13.62
CA TYR A 351 -0.58 5.77 12.35
C TYR A 351 -0.78 4.25 12.51
N LEU A 352 -0.69 3.72 13.73
CA LEU A 352 -1.05 2.32 14.02
C LEU A 352 -2.50 1.99 13.66
N TRP A 353 -3.43 2.95 13.75
CA TRP A 353 -4.82 2.77 13.33
C TRP A 353 -4.90 2.48 11.83
N LEU A 354 -4.16 3.27 11.03
CA LEU A 354 -4.07 3.09 9.59
C LEU A 354 -3.54 1.68 9.27
N PHE A 355 -2.47 1.28 9.94
CA PHE A 355 -1.84 -0.02 9.73
C PHE A 355 -2.78 -1.18 10.08
N ASP A 356 -3.54 -1.06 11.16
CA ASP A 356 -4.50 -2.06 11.59
C ASP A 356 -5.70 -2.18 10.65
N CYS A 357 -6.15 -1.04 10.10
CA CYS A 357 -7.19 -1.03 9.07
C CYS A 357 -6.73 -1.79 7.81
N ILE A 358 -5.49 -1.56 7.39
CA ILE A 358 -4.90 -2.23 6.22
C ILE A 358 -4.72 -3.72 6.48
N ASP A 359 -4.10 -4.08 7.61
CA ASP A 359 -3.80 -5.46 7.99
C ASP A 359 -5.05 -6.34 8.12
N ASN A 360 -6.20 -5.73 8.46
CA ASN A 360 -7.51 -6.41 8.44
C ASN A 360 -8.27 -6.23 7.12
N TYR A 361 -7.79 -5.34 6.26
CA TYR A 361 -8.49 -4.80 5.10
C TYR A 361 -9.93 -4.37 5.42
N LYS A 362 -10.09 -3.64 6.51
CA LYS A 362 -11.36 -3.16 7.05
C LYS A 362 -11.12 -1.94 7.92
N ILE A 363 -11.94 -0.90 7.76
CA ILE A 363 -11.91 0.27 8.65
C ILE A 363 -12.27 -0.14 10.09
N SER A 364 -11.39 0.15 11.04
CA SER A 364 -11.67 0.01 12.47
C SER A 364 -12.49 1.21 12.94
N LEU A 365 -13.69 0.94 13.43
CA LEU A 365 -14.54 1.96 14.06
C LEU A 365 -14.19 2.19 15.53
N ASP A 366 -13.44 1.25 16.13
CA ASP A 366 -12.86 1.45 17.45
C ASP A 366 -11.49 2.12 17.28
N PHE A 367 -11.45 3.40 17.63
CA PHE A 367 -10.27 4.25 17.49
C PHE A 367 -9.72 4.69 18.85
N PHE A 368 -10.37 4.33 19.98
CA PHE A 368 -9.99 4.81 21.31
C PHE A 368 -8.57 4.40 21.70
N ASP A 369 -8.15 3.18 21.34
CA ASP A 369 -6.80 2.67 21.58
C ASP A 369 -5.71 3.41 20.78
N TYR A 370 -6.11 4.22 19.81
CA TYR A 370 -5.21 4.93 18.89
C TYR A 370 -5.19 6.44 19.13
N LEU A 371 -6.01 6.97 20.03
CA LEU A 371 -6.00 8.39 20.32
C LEU A 371 -4.66 8.80 20.94
N VAL A 372 -4.10 9.87 20.39
CA VAL A 372 -2.89 10.53 20.86
C VAL A 372 -3.26 11.98 21.16
N PHE A 373 -2.88 12.42 22.35
CA PHE A 373 -3.04 13.79 22.79
C PHE A 373 -1.84 14.59 22.28
N SER A 374 -2.08 15.55 21.40
CA SER A 374 -1.06 16.40 20.79
C SER A 374 -0.87 17.70 21.54
#